data_AF-A0A0J7K475-F1
#
_entry.id   AF-A0A0J7K475-F1
#
_cell.length_a   1.000
_cell.length_b   1.000
_cell.length_c   1.000
_cell.angle_alpha   90.00
_cell.angle_beta   90.00
_cell.angle_gamma   90.00
#
_symmetry.space_group_name_H-M   'P 1'
#
loop_
_entity.id
_entity.type
_entity.pdbx_description
1 polymer ?
#
loop_
_entity_poly.entity_id
_entity_poly.type
_entity_poly.pdbx_seq_one_letter_code
_entity_poly.pdbx_strand_id
1 'polypeptide(L)'
;MTIKENTRKKRIKNKQILDSEDDEVPPKKSKKRISQPNVWKKNKAKVLCNAGKEYTNRFATVVGAKSVRPPCGEKCRLQCSTKIVTEIRSAIFDKYWGLQSLTRQRDFISKSIVQVEPSYRYQIPGITRSLNHAFYFEIDRHRIRVCKYFFKATLDINDRPIRTVISKIENGFTKEDLRGCHGNHRRLDESIKDGVRKHIDSIPRIESHYLRTQTTREFIEGGKTIADLHRDYTEKCNAEGLPTAKLSMFARIFNTEYNLSFFTLKKDQCELCTAFGNAQNEDKEALRLKYETYQRDKQFSRVEKNQDKKKAKTTKTMKVATYDLQAVLPLPRGDVSVFYYKSKLNAYNFTICQLNSQVVECYT
;
A
#
# COMPACT_ATOMS: atom_id res chain seq x y z
N MET A 1 -14.81 -68.73 -9.46
CA MET A 1 -16.02 -67.99 -9.06
C MET A 1 -15.61 -66.70 -8.37
N THR A 2 -16.16 -65.59 -8.86
CA THR A 2 -16.29 -64.25 -8.24
C THR A 2 -15.04 -63.43 -7.88
N ILE A 3 -14.72 -62.58 -8.85
CA ILE A 3 -14.12 -61.24 -8.77
C ILE A 3 -14.77 -60.40 -7.65
N LYS A 4 -13.96 -59.66 -6.89
CA LYS A 4 -14.36 -58.40 -6.24
C LYS A 4 -13.27 -57.35 -6.43
N GLU A 5 -13.43 -56.56 -7.49
CA GLU A 5 -12.77 -55.27 -7.69
C GLU A 5 -13.24 -54.25 -6.64
N ASN A 6 -12.28 -53.54 -6.05
CA ASN A 6 -12.53 -52.54 -5.02
C ASN A 6 -12.42 -51.13 -5.64
N THR A 7 -13.49 -50.66 -6.27
CA THR A 7 -13.59 -49.31 -6.85
C THR A 7 -13.88 -48.26 -5.77
N ARG A 8 -12.85 -47.54 -5.32
CA ARG A 8 -13.00 -46.29 -4.55
C ARG A 8 -13.46 -45.15 -5.46
N LYS A 9 -14.76 -44.86 -5.46
CA LYS A 9 -15.38 -43.69 -6.09
C LYS A 9 -14.82 -42.38 -5.48
N LYS A 10 -13.98 -41.65 -6.22
CA LYS A 10 -13.66 -40.25 -5.93
C LYS A 10 -14.79 -39.36 -6.47
N ARG A 11 -15.44 -38.66 -5.55
CA ARG A 11 -16.53 -37.73 -5.77
C ARG A 11 -16.01 -36.47 -6.49
N ILE A 12 -16.30 -36.35 -7.78
CA ILE A 12 -16.11 -35.15 -8.59
C ILE A 12 -17.11 -34.10 -8.08
N LYS A 13 -16.61 -32.98 -7.55
CA LYS A 13 -17.42 -31.77 -7.31
C LYS A 13 -17.19 -30.84 -8.50
N ASN A 14 -18.16 -30.81 -9.41
CA ASN A 14 -18.30 -29.78 -10.43
C ASN A 14 -18.39 -28.41 -9.76
N LYS A 15 -17.38 -27.56 -10.00
CA LYS A 15 -17.43 -26.13 -9.72
C LYS A 15 -17.67 -25.45 -11.05
N GLN A 16 -18.91 -25.00 -11.29
CA GLN A 16 -19.23 -24.16 -12.44
C GLN A 16 -18.41 -22.88 -12.33
N ILE A 17 -17.57 -22.67 -13.34
CA ILE A 17 -16.80 -21.47 -13.60
C ILE A 17 -17.74 -20.55 -14.39
N LEU A 18 -18.09 -19.41 -13.79
CA LEU A 18 -18.66 -18.27 -14.50
C LEU A 18 -17.48 -17.32 -14.70
N ASP A 19 -16.91 -17.38 -15.90
CA ASP A 19 -15.88 -16.47 -16.38
C ASP A 19 -16.51 -15.09 -16.61
N SER A 20 -16.11 -14.13 -15.79
CA SER A 20 -16.09 -12.72 -16.16
C SER A 20 -14.62 -12.34 -16.32
N GLU A 21 -14.13 -12.43 -17.56
CA GLU A 21 -12.81 -11.93 -17.97
C GLU A 21 -12.83 -10.40 -17.91
N ASP A 22 -12.65 -9.85 -16.70
CA ASP A 22 -11.99 -8.56 -16.58
C ASP A 22 -10.49 -8.85 -16.74
N ASP A 23 -9.93 -8.44 -17.88
CA ASP A 23 -8.48 -8.39 -18.13
C ASP A 23 -7.82 -7.44 -17.10
N GLU A 24 -7.66 -7.89 -15.86
CA GLU A 24 -6.80 -7.26 -14.88
C GLU A 24 -5.35 -7.45 -15.35
N VAL A 25 -4.84 -6.47 -16.10
CA VAL A 25 -3.42 -6.30 -16.37
C VAL A 25 -2.68 -6.50 -15.04
N PRO A 26 -1.79 -7.51 -14.92
CA PRO A 26 -1.15 -7.81 -13.66
C PRO A 26 -0.43 -6.56 -13.16
N PRO A 27 -0.58 -6.20 -11.86
CA PRO A 27 -0.10 -4.93 -11.34
C PRO A 27 1.40 -4.81 -11.62
N LYS A 28 1.79 -3.76 -12.37
CA LYS A 28 3.19 -3.46 -12.67
C LYS A 28 3.94 -3.42 -11.34
N LYS A 29 4.85 -4.37 -11.14
CA LYS A 29 5.69 -4.40 -9.95
C LYS A 29 6.57 -3.16 -10.00
N SER A 30 6.64 -2.42 -8.90
CA SER A 30 7.47 -1.22 -8.75
C SER A 30 8.65 -1.49 -7.83
N LYS A 31 9.74 -0.73 -7.97
CA LYS A 31 10.90 -0.87 -7.08
C LYS A 31 10.55 -0.59 -5.62
N LYS A 32 9.77 0.47 -5.38
CA LYS A 32 9.28 0.85 -4.03
C LYS A 32 7.87 0.32 -3.79
N ARG A 33 7.53 0.08 -2.51
CA ARG A 33 6.19 -0.36 -2.09
C ARG A 33 5.14 0.67 -2.53
N ILE A 34 4.09 0.18 -3.20
CA ILE A 34 2.94 1.00 -3.59
C ILE A 34 2.21 1.47 -2.33
N SER A 35 1.84 2.74 -2.29
CA SER A 35 1.04 3.28 -1.20
C SER A 35 -0.34 2.62 -1.19
N GLN A 36 -0.84 2.30 0.00
CA GLN A 36 -2.16 1.69 0.19
C GLN A 36 -3.04 2.63 1.05
N PRO A 37 -3.62 3.69 0.44
CA PRO A 37 -4.35 4.72 1.19
C PRO A 37 -5.48 4.18 2.05
N ASN A 38 -6.16 3.13 1.60
CA ASN A 38 -7.27 2.51 2.32
C ASN A 38 -6.84 1.86 3.64
N VAL A 39 -5.56 1.49 3.76
CA VAL A 39 -4.99 0.86 4.96
C VAL A 39 -4.52 1.90 5.98
N TRP A 40 -4.35 3.16 5.57
CA TRP A 40 -3.87 4.22 6.47
C TRP A 40 -4.82 4.42 7.64
N LYS A 41 -4.26 4.46 8.85
CA LYS A 41 -5.02 4.65 10.11
C LYS A 41 -6.02 5.80 10.01
N LYS A 42 -5.61 6.93 9.44
CA LYS A 42 -6.46 8.11 9.22
C LYS A 42 -7.66 7.85 8.30
N ASN A 43 -7.46 7.11 7.21
CA ASN A 43 -8.51 6.82 6.23
C ASN A 43 -9.47 5.76 6.78
N LYS A 44 -8.95 4.71 7.42
CA LYS A 44 -9.77 3.74 8.17
C LYS A 44 -10.63 4.43 9.22
N ALA A 45 -10.05 5.28 10.06
CA ALA A 45 -10.79 6.02 11.08
C ALA A 45 -11.85 6.95 10.46
N LYS A 46 -11.57 7.60 9.33
CA LYS A 46 -12.56 8.41 8.60
C LYS A 46 -13.74 7.56 8.12
N VAL A 47 -13.48 6.37 7.57
CA VAL A 47 -14.53 5.45 7.11
C VAL A 47 -15.38 4.96 8.29
N LEU A 48 -14.76 4.52 9.39
CA LEU A 48 -15.46 4.10 10.59
C LEU A 48 -16.29 5.23 11.22
N CYS A 49 -15.73 6.45 11.29
CA CYS A 49 -16.44 7.62 11.79
C CYS A 49 -17.68 7.95 10.95
N ASN A 50 -17.56 7.92 9.62
CA ASN A 50 -18.69 8.15 8.72
C ASN A 50 -19.73 7.01 8.78
N ALA A 51 -19.32 5.80 9.15
CA ALA A 51 -20.21 4.66 9.35
C ALA A 51 -20.84 4.60 10.76
N GLY A 52 -20.52 5.56 11.65
CA GLY A 52 -21.00 5.58 13.03
C GLY A 52 -20.42 4.45 13.90
N LYS A 53 -19.35 3.78 13.46
CA LYS A 53 -18.70 2.70 14.20
C LYS A 53 -17.65 3.24 15.17
N GLU A 54 -17.27 2.44 16.15
CA GLU A 54 -16.17 2.76 17.05
C GLU A 54 -14.87 2.98 16.26
N TYR A 55 -14.09 3.99 16.65
CA TYR A 55 -12.79 4.26 16.05
C TYR A 55 -11.84 4.95 17.02
N THR A 56 -10.53 4.79 16.79
CA THR A 56 -9.50 5.54 17.50
C THR A 56 -9.19 6.84 16.76
N ASN A 57 -9.23 7.96 17.47
CA ASN A 57 -8.91 9.27 16.90
C ASN A 57 -7.39 9.49 16.76
N ARG A 58 -6.97 10.68 16.29
CA ARG A 58 -5.54 11.03 16.14
C ARG A 58 -4.80 11.18 17.47
N PHE A 59 -5.54 11.39 18.55
CA PHE A 59 -5.04 11.56 19.92
C PHE A 59 -5.06 10.23 20.70
N ALA A 60 -5.15 9.09 20.00
CA ALA A 60 -5.24 7.75 20.58
C ALA A 60 -6.45 7.51 21.51
N THR A 61 -7.44 8.40 21.52
CA THR A 61 -8.69 8.21 22.27
C THR A 61 -9.68 7.36 21.47
N VAL A 62 -10.31 6.38 22.14
CA VAL A 62 -11.39 5.58 21.56
C VAL A 62 -12.68 6.40 21.57
N VAL A 63 -13.30 6.57 20.41
CA VAL A 63 -14.61 7.19 20.25
C VAL A 63 -15.61 6.04 20.04
N GLY A 64 -16.51 5.87 21.00
CA GLY A 64 -17.50 4.79 20.98
C GLY A 64 -18.43 4.83 19.78
N ALA A 65 -19.00 3.67 19.45
CA ALA A 65 -19.98 3.54 18.37
C ALA A 65 -21.22 4.39 18.62
N LYS A 66 -21.81 4.87 17.54
CA LYS A 66 -23.06 5.61 17.53
C LYS A 66 -24.23 4.67 17.82
N SER A 67 -25.21 5.16 18.57
CA SER A 67 -26.41 4.39 18.90
C SER A 67 -27.61 5.31 19.11
N VAL A 68 -28.81 4.80 18.83
CA VAL A 68 -30.05 5.54 19.06
C VAL A 68 -30.17 5.91 20.54
N ARG A 69 -30.21 7.21 20.84
CA ARG A 69 -30.33 7.71 22.21
C ARG A 69 -31.79 7.69 22.69
N PRO A 70 -32.05 7.84 24.00
CA PRO A 70 -33.41 7.99 24.52
C PRO A 70 -34.20 9.08 23.78
N PRO A 71 -35.49 8.86 23.48
CA PRO A 71 -36.31 9.84 22.77
C PRO A 71 -36.60 11.06 23.66
N CYS A 72 -37.29 12.05 23.11
CA CYS A 72 -37.80 13.14 23.94
C CYS A 72 -38.79 12.61 24.99
N GLY A 73 -38.77 13.20 26.19
CA GLY A 73 -39.67 12.81 27.28
C GLY A 73 -41.14 13.19 27.03
N GLU A 74 -42.00 12.81 27.98
CA GLU A 74 -43.45 12.96 27.93
C GLU A 74 -43.93 14.41 27.76
N LYS A 75 -43.14 15.39 28.23
CA LYS A 75 -43.41 16.83 28.06
C LYS A 75 -43.18 17.34 26.63
N CYS A 76 -42.98 16.45 25.65
CA CYS A 76 -42.79 16.84 24.27
C CYS A 76 -44.09 17.33 23.63
N ARG A 77 -44.17 18.63 23.33
CA ARG A 77 -45.31 19.26 22.63
C ARG A 77 -45.67 18.62 21.28
N LEU A 78 -44.69 18.02 20.61
CA LEU A 78 -44.89 17.38 19.31
C LEU A 78 -45.20 15.88 19.40
N GLN A 79 -45.19 15.31 20.61
CA GLN A 79 -45.45 13.90 20.89
C GLN A 79 -44.65 12.97 19.95
N CYS A 80 -43.34 13.22 19.80
CA CYS A 80 -42.55 12.53 18.78
C CYS A 80 -42.47 11.01 19.04
N SER A 81 -42.41 10.62 20.32
CA SER A 81 -42.29 9.22 20.73
C SER A 81 -43.54 8.39 20.43
N THR A 82 -44.73 9.01 20.31
CA THR A 82 -45.95 8.31 19.90
C THR A 82 -46.05 8.17 18.39
N LYS A 83 -45.47 9.11 17.64
CA LYS A 83 -45.48 9.13 16.17
C LYS A 83 -44.45 8.20 15.55
N ILE A 84 -43.30 8.02 16.19
CA ILE A 84 -42.18 7.24 15.67
C ILE A 84 -41.70 6.29 16.77
N VAL A 85 -42.06 5.02 16.61
CA VAL A 85 -41.67 3.92 17.52
C VAL A 85 -40.19 3.57 17.37
N THR A 86 -39.65 2.85 18.36
CA THR A 86 -38.22 2.55 18.48
C THR A 86 -37.66 1.80 17.27
N GLU A 87 -38.44 0.91 16.66
CA GLU A 87 -38.05 0.11 15.50
C GLU A 87 -37.80 1.01 14.28
N ILE A 88 -38.70 1.97 14.04
CA ILE A 88 -38.58 2.95 12.96
C ILE A 88 -37.38 3.88 13.23
N ARG A 89 -37.13 4.25 14.49
CA ARG A 89 -35.96 5.05 14.87
C ARG A 89 -34.66 4.32 14.53
N SER A 90 -34.57 3.03 14.84
CA SER A 90 -33.43 2.18 14.48
C SER A 90 -33.26 2.09 12.96
N ALA A 91 -34.33 1.89 12.20
CA ALA A 91 -34.27 1.88 10.74
C ALA A 91 -33.79 3.21 10.14
N ILE A 92 -34.24 4.35 10.69
CA ILE A 92 -33.78 5.68 10.29
C ILE A 92 -32.28 5.87 10.62
N PHE A 93 -31.86 5.43 11.81
CA PHE A 93 -30.48 5.49 12.25
C PHE A 93 -29.56 4.66 11.33
N ASP A 94 -29.95 3.42 11.03
CA ASP A 94 -29.21 2.53 10.14
C ASP A 94 -29.14 3.08 8.72
N LYS A 95 -30.24 3.63 8.21
CA LYS A 95 -30.27 4.30 6.91
C LYS A 95 -29.31 5.49 6.86
N TYR A 96 -29.24 6.30 7.91
CA TYR A 96 -28.37 7.48 7.97
C TYR A 96 -26.88 7.12 8.07
N TRP A 97 -26.51 6.23 8.99
CA TRP A 97 -25.11 5.82 9.18
C TRP A 97 -24.63 4.84 8.09
N GLY A 98 -25.55 4.08 7.49
CA GLY A 98 -25.32 3.22 6.33
C GLY A 98 -24.92 3.98 5.06
N LEU A 99 -25.14 5.30 4.99
CA LEU A 99 -24.66 6.14 3.88
C LEU A 99 -23.12 6.18 3.78
N GLN A 100 -22.41 6.00 4.90
CA GLN A 100 -20.94 6.00 5.03
C GLN A 100 -20.21 7.20 4.38
N SER A 101 -20.96 8.26 4.05
CA SER A 101 -20.49 9.43 3.33
C SER A 101 -21.01 10.69 3.98
N LEU A 102 -20.08 11.54 4.41
CA LEU A 102 -20.42 12.81 5.06
C LEU A 102 -21.26 13.72 4.16
N THR A 103 -21.03 13.71 2.84
CA THR A 103 -21.82 14.50 1.89
C THR A 103 -23.26 14.01 1.88
N ARG A 104 -23.48 12.70 1.69
CA ARG A 104 -24.83 12.11 1.70
C ARG A 104 -25.54 12.30 3.04
N GLN A 105 -24.82 12.21 4.16
CA GLN A 105 -25.36 12.49 5.49
C GLN A 105 -25.81 13.95 5.64
N ARG A 106 -25.05 14.90 5.10
CA ARG A 106 -25.45 16.30 5.07
C ARG A 106 -26.69 16.52 4.21
N ASP A 107 -26.79 15.85 3.07
CA ASP A 107 -27.97 15.91 2.20
C ASP A 107 -29.20 15.32 2.88
N PHE A 108 -29.05 14.22 3.63
CA PHE A 108 -30.11 13.68 4.48
C PHE A 108 -30.61 14.71 5.47
N ILE A 109 -29.70 15.39 6.18
CA ILE A 109 -30.05 16.44 7.15
C ILE A 109 -30.72 17.63 6.43
N SER A 110 -30.20 18.05 5.28
CA SER A 110 -30.77 19.15 4.48
C SER A 110 -32.20 18.86 4.07
N LYS A 111 -32.48 17.66 3.53
CA LYS A 111 -33.84 17.23 3.17
C LYS A 111 -34.78 17.14 4.37
N SER A 112 -34.24 16.91 5.56
CA SER A 112 -34.98 16.76 6.82
C SER A 112 -35.22 18.08 7.57
N ILE A 113 -34.74 19.20 7.04
CA ILE A 113 -34.83 20.52 7.67
C ILE A 113 -35.60 21.47 6.76
N VAL A 114 -36.51 22.24 7.34
CA VAL A 114 -37.23 23.32 6.64
C VAL A 114 -37.11 24.60 7.46
N GLN A 115 -36.75 25.70 6.83
CA GLN A 115 -36.73 27.01 7.47
C GLN A 115 -38.16 27.45 7.77
N VAL A 116 -38.40 27.89 9.00
CA VAL A 116 -39.73 28.34 9.45
C VAL A 116 -39.84 29.83 9.17
N GLU A 117 -40.72 30.19 8.25
CA GLU A 117 -41.10 31.58 7.99
C GLU A 117 -42.26 31.96 8.91
N PRO A 118 -42.05 32.86 9.89
CA PRO A 118 -43.13 33.32 10.75
C PRO A 118 -44.05 34.25 9.95
N SER A 119 -45.36 34.11 10.17
CA SER A 119 -46.36 34.99 9.54
C SER A 119 -46.15 36.47 9.83
N TYR A 120 -45.52 36.79 10.96
CA TYR A 120 -45.15 38.14 11.34
C TYR A 120 -43.80 38.13 12.04
N ARG A 121 -42.95 39.12 11.74
CA ARG A 121 -41.64 39.28 12.35
C ARG A 121 -41.41 40.74 12.73
N TYR A 122 -41.39 41.02 14.01
CA TYR A 122 -40.93 42.32 14.52
C TYR A 122 -39.42 42.46 14.26
N GLN A 123 -39.04 43.40 13.40
CA GLN A 123 -37.65 43.66 13.06
C GLN A 123 -37.10 44.72 14.01
N ILE A 124 -36.27 44.30 14.97
CA ILE A 124 -35.55 45.23 15.86
C ILE A 124 -34.25 45.62 15.15
N PRO A 125 -33.99 46.92 14.93
CA PRO A 125 -32.73 47.40 14.36
C PRO A 125 -31.54 46.87 15.18
N GLY A 126 -30.57 46.24 14.52
CA GLY A 126 -29.36 45.69 15.16
C GLY A 126 -29.42 44.21 15.58
N ILE A 127 -30.59 43.55 15.53
CA ILE A 127 -30.71 42.12 15.86
C ILE A 127 -30.71 41.25 14.59
N THR A 128 -29.63 40.50 14.37
CA THR A 128 -29.42 39.63 13.21
C THR A 128 -29.77 38.15 13.48
N ARG A 129 -30.71 37.87 14.40
CA ARG A 129 -31.10 36.47 14.70
C ARG A 129 -31.66 35.81 13.44
N SER A 130 -31.11 34.65 13.09
CA SER A 130 -31.57 33.85 11.95
C SER A 130 -32.92 33.20 12.24
N LEU A 131 -33.63 32.81 11.18
CA LEU A 131 -34.91 32.13 11.29
C LEU A 131 -34.75 30.74 11.93
N ASN A 132 -35.81 30.31 12.61
CA ASN A 132 -35.87 28.98 13.21
C ASN A 132 -36.02 27.92 12.12
N HIS A 133 -35.67 26.69 12.47
CA HIS A 133 -35.74 25.55 11.55
C HIS A 133 -36.59 24.44 12.18
N ALA A 134 -37.49 23.86 11.39
CA ALA A 134 -38.30 22.70 11.74
C ALA A 134 -37.62 21.42 11.22
N PHE A 135 -37.79 20.32 11.96
CA PHE A 135 -37.16 19.03 11.69
C PHE A 135 -38.22 17.99 11.35
N TYR A 136 -37.91 17.15 10.37
CA TYR A 136 -38.82 16.14 9.84
C TYR A 136 -38.08 14.81 9.64
N PHE A 137 -38.82 13.71 9.78
CA PHE A 137 -38.41 12.42 9.23
C PHE A 137 -39.42 11.98 8.17
N GLU A 138 -38.92 11.35 7.11
CA GLU A 138 -39.76 10.81 6.04
C GLU A 138 -39.90 9.30 6.24
N ILE A 139 -41.13 8.87 6.53
CA ILE A 139 -41.51 7.47 6.79
C ILE A 139 -42.65 7.15 5.83
N ASP A 140 -42.51 6.11 5.02
CA ASP A 140 -43.51 5.69 4.02
C ASP A 140 -44.03 6.84 3.14
N ARG A 141 -43.12 7.73 2.70
CA ARG A 141 -43.39 8.96 1.91
C ARG A 141 -44.19 10.04 2.66
N HIS A 142 -44.45 9.85 3.95
CA HIS A 142 -45.06 10.86 4.81
C HIS A 142 -43.99 11.60 5.61
N ARG A 143 -44.05 12.93 5.60
CA ARG A 143 -43.17 13.80 6.41
C ARG A 143 -43.75 14.02 7.79
N ILE A 144 -43.11 13.46 8.80
CA ILE A 144 -43.50 13.59 10.21
C ILE A 144 -42.63 14.65 10.89
N ARG A 145 -43.25 15.70 11.41
CA ARG A 145 -42.56 16.75 12.17
C ARG A 145 -42.13 16.24 13.54
N VAL A 146 -40.87 16.48 13.89
CA VAL A 146 -40.28 16.10 15.18
C VAL A 146 -39.59 17.29 15.86
N CYS A 147 -39.37 17.17 17.17
CA CYS A 147 -38.61 18.15 17.91
C CYS A 147 -37.10 17.98 17.63
N LYS A 148 -36.34 19.07 17.79
CA LYS A 148 -34.88 19.07 17.57
C LYS A 148 -34.14 18.04 18.42
N TYR A 149 -34.59 17.85 19.67
CA TYR A 149 -34.00 16.84 20.56
C TYR A 149 -34.19 15.43 20.00
N PHE A 150 -35.42 15.07 19.61
CA PHE A 150 -35.74 13.76 19.06
C PHE A 150 -34.97 13.48 17.77
N PHE A 151 -34.80 14.48 16.90
CA PHE A 151 -33.98 14.37 15.70
C PHE A 151 -32.52 14.04 16.03
N LYS A 152 -31.89 14.82 16.93
CA LYS A 152 -30.51 14.59 17.38
C LYS A 152 -30.33 13.24 18.08
N ALA A 153 -31.29 12.87 18.93
CA ALA A 153 -31.25 11.63 19.69
C ALA A 153 -31.39 10.39 18.78
N THR A 154 -32.23 10.48 17.75
CA THR A 154 -32.44 9.39 16.78
C THR A 154 -31.22 9.18 15.89
N LEU A 155 -30.51 10.25 15.48
CA LEU A 155 -29.32 10.13 14.63
C LEU A 155 -28.00 10.06 15.41
N ASP A 156 -28.01 10.27 16.73
CA ASP A 156 -26.83 10.41 17.59
C ASP A 156 -25.84 11.50 17.11
N ILE A 157 -26.39 12.67 16.79
CA ILE A 157 -25.63 13.84 16.32
C ILE A 157 -25.75 15.03 17.27
N ASN A 158 -24.68 15.83 17.33
CA ASN A 158 -24.70 17.11 18.03
C ASN A 158 -25.28 18.22 17.13
N ASP A 159 -25.35 19.45 17.65
CA ASP A 159 -25.83 20.61 16.88
C ASP A 159 -24.92 21.03 15.73
N ARG A 160 -23.63 20.64 15.77
CA ARG A 160 -22.63 21.09 14.80
C ARG A 160 -22.94 20.66 13.35
N PRO A 161 -23.24 19.39 13.03
CA PRO A 161 -23.70 18.97 11.71
C PRO A 161 -24.89 19.78 11.20
N ILE A 162 -25.91 20.00 12.05
CA ILE A 162 -27.11 20.76 11.71
C ILE A 162 -26.75 22.21 11.32
N ARG A 163 -25.98 22.91 12.16
CA ARG A 163 -25.52 24.27 11.86
C ARG A 163 -24.69 24.35 10.57
N THR A 164 -23.87 23.32 10.32
CA THR A 164 -23.00 23.26 9.14
C THR A 164 -23.81 23.10 7.87
N VAL A 165 -24.88 22.31 7.92
CA VAL A 165 -25.81 22.14 6.80
C VAL A 165 -26.56 23.44 6.55
N ILE A 166 -27.16 24.04 7.59
CA ILE A 166 -27.85 25.34 7.46
C ILE A 166 -26.96 26.42 6.85
N SER A 167 -25.69 26.53 7.26
CA SER A 167 -24.76 27.53 6.71
C SER A 167 -24.26 27.22 5.29
N LYS A 168 -24.45 26.01 4.79
CA LYS A 168 -23.90 25.53 3.50
C LYS A 168 -24.96 25.12 2.48
N ILE A 169 -26.24 25.26 2.81
CA ILE A 169 -27.32 25.09 1.85
C ILE A 169 -27.31 26.31 0.93
N GLU A 170 -27.15 26.06 -0.37
CA GLU A 170 -27.29 27.06 -1.42
C GLU A 170 -28.14 26.41 -2.52
N ASN A 171 -29.26 27.04 -2.89
CA ASN A 171 -30.20 26.55 -3.91
C ASN A 171 -30.69 25.10 -3.71
N GLY A 172 -30.87 24.66 -2.46
CA GLY A 172 -31.36 23.32 -2.14
C GLY A 172 -30.32 22.19 -2.19
N PHE A 173 -29.05 22.52 -2.47
CA PHE A 173 -27.94 21.56 -2.44
C PHE A 173 -26.94 21.91 -1.34
N THR A 174 -26.34 20.89 -0.71
CA THR A 174 -25.25 21.11 0.23
C THR A 174 -23.94 21.27 -0.53
N LYS A 175 -23.19 22.35 -0.27
CA LYS A 175 -21.82 22.51 -0.81
C LYS A 175 -20.93 21.30 -0.49
N GLU A 176 -20.14 20.87 -1.47
CA GLU A 176 -19.17 19.78 -1.31
C GLU A 176 -18.15 20.04 -0.19
N ASP A 177 -17.60 18.95 0.36
CA ASP A 177 -16.58 19.04 1.40
C ASP A 177 -15.18 19.25 0.81
N LEU A 178 -14.81 20.50 0.55
CA LEU A 178 -13.52 20.89 -0.02
C LEU A 178 -12.33 20.85 0.96
N ARG A 179 -12.44 20.15 2.09
CA ARG A 179 -11.36 20.11 3.10
C ARG A 179 -10.12 19.40 2.55
N GLY A 180 -9.01 20.14 2.48
CA GLY A 180 -7.76 19.64 1.89
C GLY A 180 -7.77 19.64 0.35
N CYS A 181 -8.84 20.13 -0.27
CA CYS A 181 -8.98 20.30 -1.71
C CYS A 181 -8.94 21.79 -2.04
N HIS A 182 -7.86 22.46 -1.67
CA HIS A 182 -7.60 23.84 -2.09
C HIS A 182 -6.78 23.79 -3.40
N GLY A 183 -7.25 24.48 -4.44
CA GLY A 183 -6.59 24.54 -5.76
C GLY A 183 -5.16 25.10 -5.73
N ASN A 184 -4.69 25.56 -4.56
CA ASN A 184 -3.38 26.16 -4.33
C ASN A 184 -2.20 25.16 -4.48
N HIS A 185 -2.48 23.87 -4.70
CA HIS A 185 -1.43 22.89 -5.00
C HIS A 185 -1.12 22.88 -6.49
N ARG A 186 0.04 23.44 -6.87
CA ARG A 186 0.54 23.40 -8.24
C ARG A 186 0.65 21.94 -8.71
N ARG A 187 -0.12 21.59 -9.74
CA ARG A 187 -0.02 20.29 -10.42
C ARG A 187 1.04 20.42 -11.52
N LEU A 188 1.89 19.41 -11.62
CA LEU A 188 2.78 19.28 -12.77
C LEU A 188 1.97 18.76 -13.95
N ASP A 189 2.21 19.36 -15.11
CA ASP A 189 1.57 18.95 -16.35
C ASP A 189 1.94 17.50 -16.69
N GLU A 190 1.01 16.76 -17.29
CA GLU A 190 1.22 15.34 -17.59
C GLU A 190 2.28 15.15 -18.69
N SER A 191 2.39 16.11 -19.63
CA SER A 191 3.40 16.08 -20.69
C SER A 191 4.84 15.99 -20.15
N ILE A 192 5.13 16.69 -19.05
CA ILE A 192 6.44 16.66 -18.39
C ILE A 192 6.73 15.27 -17.82
N LYS A 193 5.71 14.58 -17.29
CA LYS A 193 5.87 13.21 -16.78
C LYS A 193 6.09 12.23 -17.92
N ASP A 194 5.39 12.40 -19.04
CA ASP A 194 5.57 11.57 -20.23
C ASP A 194 6.97 11.72 -20.82
N GLY A 195 7.53 12.94 -20.81
CA GLY A 195 8.94 13.15 -21.19
C GLY A 195 9.91 12.34 -20.34
N VAL A 196 9.69 12.28 -19.02
CA VAL A 196 10.49 11.43 -18.11
C VAL A 196 10.33 9.95 -18.42
N ARG A 197 9.10 9.47 -18.66
CA ARG A 197 8.84 8.06 -19.02
C ARG A 197 9.57 7.66 -20.29
N LYS A 198 9.45 8.47 -21.35
CA LYS A 198 10.14 8.28 -22.63
C LYS A 198 11.66 8.18 -22.46
N HIS A 199 12.24 9.04 -21.61
CA HIS A 199 13.68 8.97 -21.32
C HIS A 199 14.06 7.67 -20.62
N ILE A 200 13.33 7.26 -19.59
CA ILE A 200 13.61 6.02 -18.85
C ILE A 200 13.46 4.79 -19.76
N ASP A 201 12.45 4.77 -20.63
CA ASP A 201 12.21 3.68 -21.58
C ASP A 201 13.27 3.59 -22.69
N SER A 202 13.96 4.68 -23.00
CA SER A 202 15.07 4.70 -23.96
C SER A 202 16.37 4.08 -23.43
N ILE A 203 16.48 3.85 -22.12
CA ILE A 203 17.69 3.31 -21.49
C ILE A 203 17.75 1.79 -21.73
N PRO A 204 18.87 1.23 -22.24
CA PRO A 204 19.01 -0.20 -22.43
C PRO A 204 18.92 -0.97 -21.11
N ARG A 205 18.19 -2.08 -21.12
CA ARG A 205 17.95 -2.92 -19.94
C ARG A 205 18.74 -4.22 -20.03
N ILE A 206 19.33 -4.60 -18.90
CA ILE A 206 20.06 -5.83 -18.70
C ILE A 206 19.17 -6.76 -17.87
N GLU A 207 18.93 -7.96 -18.39
CA GLU A 207 18.26 -9.00 -17.63
C GLU A 207 19.21 -9.67 -16.64
N SER A 208 18.71 -9.98 -15.45
CA SER A 208 19.47 -10.78 -14.48
C SER A 208 19.47 -12.26 -14.87
N HIS A 209 20.32 -12.64 -15.84
CA HIS A 209 20.45 -14.02 -16.33
C HIS A 209 20.56 -15.05 -15.18
N TYR A 210 21.19 -14.69 -14.07
CA TYR A 210 21.39 -15.55 -12.90
C TYR A 210 20.22 -15.59 -11.89
N LEU A 211 19.26 -14.66 -11.95
CA LEU A 211 18.19 -14.51 -10.96
C LEU A 211 16.78 -14.58 -11.59
N ARG A 212 16.65 -15.00 -12.84
CA ARG A 212 15.37 -15.09 -13.57
C ARG A 212 14.30 -15.90 -12.81
N THR A 213 14.69 -16.94 -12.08
CA THR A 213 13.79 -17.75 -11.24
C THR A 213 13.37 -17.07 -9.93
N GLN A 214 14.12 -16.07 -9.46
CA GLN A 214 13.91 -15.42 -8.16
C GLN A 214 13.31 -14.01 -8.27
N THR A 215 13.58 -13.28 -9.35
CA THR A 215 13.13 -11.88 -9.48
C THR A 215 12.78 -11.48 -10.91
N THR A 216 11.67 -10.75 -11.08
CA THR A 216 11.27 -10.10 -12.34
C THR A 216 11.85 -8.68 -12.46
N ARG A 217 13.03 -8.44 -11.88
CA ARG A 217 13.66 -7.11 -11.83
C ARG A 217 14.61 -6.95 -13.01
N GLU A 218 14.47 -5.83 -13.70
CA GLU A 218 15.36 -5.41 -14.77
C GLU A 218 16.44 -4.49 -14.20
N PHE A 219 17.61 -4.51 -14.85
CA PHE A 219 18.76 -3.75 -14.40
C PHE A 219 19.24 -2.77 -15.47
N ILE A 220 19.68 -1.60 -15.04
CA ILE A 220 20.44 -0.66 -15.86
C ILE A 220 21.91 -0.88 -15.52
N GLU A 221 22.81 -0.68 -16.47
CA GLU A 221 24.25 -0.71 -16.21
C GLU A 221 24.62 0.17 -15.01
N GLY A 222 25.48 -0.35 -14.13
CA GLY A 222 25.76 0.24 -12.82
C GLY A 222 26.60 1.51 -12.82
N GLY A 223 27.04 1.99 -13.98
CA GLY A 223 27.97 3.11 -14.10
C GLY A 223 27.35 4.50 -13.87
N LYS A 224 26.02 4.63 -13.98
CA LYS A 224 25.31 5.90 -13.78
C LYS A 224 24.38 5.83 -12.58
N THR A 225 24.22 6.93 -11.86
CA THR A 225 23.24 7.06 -10.78
C THR A 225 21.91 7.65 -11.30
N ILE A 226 20.86 7.66 -10.47
CA ILE A 226 19.58 8.33 -10.82
C ILE A 226 19.82 9.82 -11.10
N ALA A 227 20.75 10.45 -10.39
CA ALA A 227 21.09 11.86 -10.59
C ALA A 227 21.75 12.07 -11.96
N ASP A 228 22.61 11.15 -12.39
CA ASP A 228 23.26 11.25 -13.70
C ASP A 228 22.26 11.02 -14.84
N LEU A 229 21.36 10.04 -14.69
CA LEU A 229 20.27 9.83 -15.65
C LEU A 229 19.35 11.06 -15.76
N HIS A 230 19.13 11.78 -14.66
CA HIS A 230 18.37 13.04 -14.66
C HIS A 230 19.15 14.19 -15.32
N ARG A 231 20.48 14.21 -15.17
CA ARG A 231 21.35 15.18 -15.86
C ARG A 231 21.29 14.99 -17.37
N ASP A 232 21.46 13.76 -17.84
CA ASP A 232 21.34 13.39 -19.26
C ASP A 232 19.96 13.79 -19.82
N TYR A 233 18.89 13.51 -19.06
CA TYR A 233 17.53 13.91 -19.41
C TYR A 233 17.36 15.43 -19.52
N THR A 234 17.94 16.18 -18.57
CA THR A 234 17.86 17.64 -18.54
C THR A 234 18.59 18.24 -19.72
N GLU A 235 19.78 17.73 -20.05
CA GLU A 235 20.55 18.14 -21.22
C GLU A 235 19.80 17.87 -22.53
N LYS A 236 19.20 16.68 -22.68
CA LYS A 236 18.38 16.34 -23.85
C LYS A 236 17.17 17.26 -24.01
N CYS A 237 16.42 17.49 -22.93
CA CYS A 237 15.27 18.38 -22.99
C CYS A 237 15.67 19.83 -23.28
N ASN A 238 16.80 20.30 -22.74
CA ASN A 238 17.29 21.65 -23.04
C ASN A 238 17.67 21.79 -24.52
N ALA A 239 18.28 20.75 -25.12
CA ALA A 239 18.60 20.74 -26.56
C ALA A 239 17.34 20.75 -27.45
N GLU A 240 16.27 20.10 -27.00
CA GLU A 240 14.98 20.04 -27.72
C GLU A 240 14.03 21.22 -27.37
N GLY A 241 14.43 22.12 -26.46
CA GLY A 241 13.59 23.23 -25.99
C GLY A 241 12.37 22.81 -25.16
N LEU A 242 12.40 21.61 -24.58
CA LEU A 242 11.30 21.02 -23.82
C LEU A 242 11.37 21.33 -22.31
N PRO A 243 10.22 21.44 -21.63
CA PRO A 243 10.19 21.65 -20.18
C PRO A 243 10.72 20.44 -19.42
N THR A 244 11.55 20.68 -18.40
CA THR A 244 12.21 19.63 -17.63
C THR A 244 11.54 19.36 -16.28
N ALA A 245 11.54 18.08 -15.89
CA ALA A 245 11.14 17.67 -14.55
C ALA A 245 12.30 17.88 -13.54
N LYS A 246 11.95 18.22 -12.29
CA LYS A 246 12.93 18.21 -11.19
C LYS A 246 13.39 16.78 -10.86
N LEU A 247 14.60 16.64 -10.33
CA LEU A 247 15.18 15.36 -9.90
C LEU A 247 14.24 14.57 -8.97
N SER A 248 13.54 15.26 -8.05
CA SER A 248 12.59 14.62 -7.12
C SER A 248 11.43 13.94 -7.85
N MET A 249 10.94 14.53 -8.94
CA MET A 249 9.89 13.94 -9.77
C MET A 249 10.44 12.77 -10.59
N PHE A 250 11.60 12.97 -11.21
CA PHE A 250 12.29 11.94 -11.99
C PHE A 250 12.53 10.68 -11.14
N ALA A 251 13.12 10.85 -9.96
CA ALA A 251 13.37 9.76 -9.02
C ALA A 251 12.05 9.14 -8.51
N ARG A 252 10.98 9.91 -8.37
CA ARG A 252 9.67 9.35 -7.99
C ARG A 252 9.16 8.41 -9.07
N ILE A 253 9.06 8.88 -10.31
CA ILE A 253 8.62 8.10 -11.47
C ILE A 253 9.47 6.83 -11.62
N PHE A 254 10.80 6.97 -11.63
CA PHE A 254 11.72 5.83 -11.72
C PHE A 254 11.49 4.76 -10.65
N ASN A 255 11.19 5.15 -9.41
CA ASN A 255 11.06 4.21 -8.31
C ASN A 255 9.63 3.65 -8.13
N THR A 256 8.60 4.37 -8.58
CA THR A 256 7.19 3.99 -8.39
C THR A 256 6.56 3.35 -9.61
N GLU A 257 6.99 3.72 -10.82
CA GLU A 257 6.41 3.20 -12.07
C GLU A 257 7.23 2.04 -12.65
N TYR A 258 8.53 1.96 -12.32
CA TYR A 258 9.44 0.94 -12.84
C TYR A 258 10.00 0.03 -11.74
N ASN A 259 10.25 -1.25 -12.07
CA ASN A 259 11.04 -2.18 -11.27
C ASN A 259 12.48 -2.25 -11.79
N LEU A 260 13.11 -1.09 -11.91
CA LEU A 260 14.49 -0.95 -12.39
C LEU A 260 15.45 -0.76 -11.21
N SER A 261 16.64 -1.34 -11.33
CA SER A 261 17.74 -1.11 -10.40
C SER A 261 19.06 -0.99 -11.15
N PHE A 262 20.04 -0.31 -10.55
CA PHE A 262 21.39 -0.35 -11.07
C PHE A 262 21.97 -1.73 -10.84
N PHE A 263 22.62 -2.26 -11.87
CA PHE A 263 23.33 -3.51 -11.83
C PHE A 263 24.52 -3.36 -10.88
N THR A 264 24.64 -4.29 -9.95
CA THR A 264 25.78 -4.35 -9.02
C THR A 264 26.31 -5.76 -9.09
N LEU A 265 27.60 -5.91 -9.37
CA LEU A 265 28.27 -7.20 -9.30
C LEU A 265 28.27 -7.65 -7.83
N LYS A 266 27.40 -8.61 -7.51
CA LYS A 266 27.20 -9.10 -6.13
C LYS A 266 27.79 -10.49 -5.86
N LYS A 267 28.45 -11.08 -6.84
CA LYS A 267 29.10 -12.38 -6.65
C LYS A 267 30.59 -12.18 -6.83
N ASP A 268 31.36 -12.80 -5.94
CA ASP A 268 32.77 -13.08 -6.18
C ASP A 268 32.84 -13.72 -7.56
N GLN A 269 33.34 -12.94 -8.52
CA GLN A 269 33.54 -13.48 -9.84
C GLN A 269 34.74 -14.41 -9.73
N CYS A 270 34.59 -15.63 -10.23
CA CYS A 270 35.74 -16.52 -10.33
C CYS A 270 36.75 -15.87 -11.25
N GLU A 271 37.98 -15.67 -10.78
CA GLU A 271 39.07 -15.05 -11.53
C GLU A 271 39.23 -15.68 -12.92
N LEU A 272 39.15 -17.01 -13.00
CA LEU A 272 39.22 -17.76 -14.25
C LEU A 272 38.04 -17.45 -15.20
N CYS A 273 36.82 -17.32 -14.66
CA CYS A 273 35.64 -17.00 -15.46
C CYS A 273 35.67 -15.56 -15.99
N THR A 274 36.17 -14.62 -15.18
CA THR A 274 36.33 -13.21 -15.57
C THR A 274 37.45 -13.07 -16.59
N ALA A 275 38.59 -13.72 -16.37
CA ALA A 275 39.70 -13.74 -17.31
C ALA A 275 39.27 -14.28 -18.68
N PHE A 276 38.56 -15.41 -18.73
CA PHE A 276 38.04 -15.97 -19.98
C PHE A 276 36.97 -15.08 -20.65
N GLY A 277 36.14 -14.39 -19.86
CA GLY A 277 35.13 -13.46 -20.38
C GLY A 277 35.74 -12.22 -21.04
N ASN A 278 36.87 -11.74 -20.52
CA ASN A 278 37.56 -10.53 -20.99
C ASN A 278 38.65 -10.80 -22.04
N ALA A 279 39.08 -12.06 -22.19
CA ALA A 279 40.13 -12.46 -23.15
C ALA A 279 39.69 -12.28 -24.61
N GLN A 280 40.64 -11.83 -25.45
CA GLN A 280 40.48 -11.74 -26.91
C GLN A 280 40.91 -13.06 -27.58
N ASN A 281 40.51 -13.26 -28.85
CA ASN A 281 40.48 -14.54 -29.56
C ASN A 281 41.61 -15.55 -29.23
N GLU A 282 42.88 -15.16 -29.37
CA GLU A 282 44.04 -16.07 -29.16
C GLU A 282 44.20 -16.51 -27.69
N ASP A 283 44.09 -15.57 -26.74
CA ASP A 283 44.13 -15.87 -25.30
C ASP A 283 42.92 -16.69 -24.86
N LYS A 284 41.77 -16.46 -25.50
CA LYS A 284 40.54 -17.17 -25.22
C LYS A 284 40.65 -18.64 -25.62
N GLU A 285 41.30 -18.92 -26.76
CA GLU A 285 41.56 -20.29 -27.23
C GLU A 285 42.49 -21.04 -26.28
N ALA A 286 43.55 -20.37 -25.79
CA ALA A 286 44.47 -20.93 -24.79
C ALA A 286 43.79 -21.19 -23.43
N LEU A 287 42.86 -20.33 -23.01
CA LEU A 287 42.13 -20.47 -21.75
C LEU A 287 40.90 -21.39 -21.85
N ARG A 288 40.44 -21.72 -23.07
CA ARG A 288 39.20 -22.47 -23.32
C ARG A 288 39.19 -23.83 -22.65
N LEU A 289 40.26 -24.61 -22.81
CA LEU A 289 40.35 -25.95 -22.21
C LEU A 289 40.30 -25.89 -20.67
N LYS A 290 40.98 -24.91 -20.07
CA LYS A 290 40.97 -24.68 -18.61
C LYS A 290 39.58 -24.24 -18.14
N TYR A 291 38.94 -23.34 -18.87
CA TYR A 291 37.59 -22.86 -18.57
C TYR A 291 36.53 -23.98 -18.66
N GLU A 292 36.55 -24.77 -19.73
CA GLU A 292 35.60 -25.88 -19.92
C GLU A 292 35.76 -26.95 -18.84
N THR A 293 37.00 -27.29 -18.48
CA THR A 293 37.30 -28.22 -17.38
C THR A 293 36.79 -27.68 -16.06
N TYR A 294 37.10 -26.42 -15.72
CA TYR A 294 36.62 -25.77 -14.51
C TYR A 294 35.08 -25.75 -14.42
N GLN A 295 34.39 -25.46 -15.52
CA GLN A 295 32.93 -25.44 -15.55
C GLN A 295 32.32 -26.83 -15.41
N ARG A 296 32.97 -27.85 -15.99
CA ARG A 296 32.59 -29.26 -15.85
C ARG A 296 32.75 -29.72 -14.40
N ASP A 297 33.89 -29.45 -13.79
CA ASP A 297 34.19 -29.84 -12.40
C ASP A 297 33.23 -29.16 -11.42
N LYS A 298 32.99 -27.85 -11.62
CA LYS A 298 31.99 -27.09 -10.86
C LYS A 298 30.60 -27.71 -10.96
N GLN A 299 30.21 -28.19 -12.13
CA GLN A 299 28.93 -28.85 -12.32
C GLN A 299 28.90 -30.21 -11.62
N PHE A 300 29.97 -31.01 -11.72
CA PHE A 300 30.11 -32.27 -11.00
C PHE A 300 30.03 -32.07 -9.48
N SER A 301 30.80 -31.15 -8.90
CA SER A 301 30.75 -30.86 -7.46
C SER A 301 29.36 -30.41 -7.00
N ARG A 302 28.60 -29.69 -7.84
CA ARG A 302 27.21 -29.30 -7.53
C ARG A 302 26.26 -30.48 -7.56
N VAL A 303 26.42 -31.38 -8.54
CA VAL A 303 25.61 -32.60 -8.65
C VAL A 303 25.87 -33.50 -7.47
N GLU A 304 27.14 -33.77 -7.16
CA GLU A 304 27.57 -34.61 -6.04
C GLU A 304 27.08 -34.04 -4.71
N LYS A 305 27.33 -32.74 -4.43
CA LYS A 305 26.81 -32.06 -3.23
C LYS A 305 25.29 -32.17 -3.11
N ASN A 306 24.55 -32.09 -4.21
CA ASN A 306 23.09 -32.25 -4.19
C ASN A 306 22.66 -33.70 -3.94
N GLN A 307 23.40 -34.68 -4.47
CA GLN A 307 23.17 -36.10 -4.18
C GLN A 307 23.44 -36.39 -2.70
N ASP A 308 24.54 -35.89 -2.15
CA ASP A 308 24.88 -36.08 -0.73
C ASP A 308 23.86 -35.42 0.19
N LYS A 309 23.38 -34.22 -0.13
CA LYS A 309 22.25 -33.59 0.59
C LYS A 309 20.99 -34.44 0.57
N LYS A 310 20.68 -35.13 -0.53
CA LYS A 310 19.50 -36.01 -0.64
C LYS A 310 19.72 -37.32 0.15
N LYS A 311 20.91 -37.92 0.04
CA LYS A 311 21.29 -39.14 0.78
C LYS A 311 21.27 -38.89 2.28
N ALA A 312 21.85 -37.79 2.74
CA ALA A 312 21.92 -37.44 4.16
C ALA A 312 20.53 -37.19 4.77
N LYS A 313 19.52 -36.78 3.99
CA LYS A 313 18.13 -36.67 4.48
C LYS A 313 17.47 -38.04 4.71
N THR A 314 17.89 -39.05 3.97
CA THR A 314 17.27 -40.39 3.99
C THR A 314 18.00 -41.32 4.97
N THR A 315 19.31 -41.15 5.13
CA THR A 315 20.17 -42.02 5.94
C THR A 315 20.61 -41.32 7.22
N LYS A 316 20.12 -41.78 8.38
CA LYS A 316 20.39 -41.16 9.70
C LYS A 316 21.85 -41.27 10.15
N THR A 317 22.64 -42.18 9.57
CA THR A 317 24.05 -42.41 9.90
C THR A 317 25.03 -41.50 9.13
N MET A 318 24.57 -40.77 8.11
CA MET A 318 25.42 -39.93 7.27
C MET A 318 25.21 -38.45 7.60
N LYS A 319 26.28 -37.75 7.98
CA LYS A 319 26.29 -36.29 8.19
C LYS A 319 27.03 -35.62 7.04
N VAL A 320 26.44 -34.56 6.49
CA VAL A 320 27.08 -33.70 5.48
C VAL A 320 27.28 -32.33 6.07
N ALA A 321 28.54 -31.87 6.10
CA ALA A 321 28.92 -30.55 6.60
C ALA A 321 29.58 -29.73 5.48
N THR A 322 29.41 -28.42 5.54
CA THR A 322 30.14 -27.46 4.72
C THR A 322 30.84 -26.48 5.64
N TYR A 323 32.14 -26.30 5.42
CA TYR A 323 32.93 -25.34 6.16
C TYR A 323 33.26 -24.13 5.29
N ASP A 324 33.30 -22.96 5.91
CA ASP A 324 33.69 -21.71 5.27
C ASP A 324 34.30 -20.75 6.30
N LEU A 325 35.19 -19.87 5.84
CA LEU A 325 35.71 -18.79 6.67
C LEU A 325 34.76 -17.59 6.57
N GLN A 326 34.34 -17.05 7.71
CA GLN A 326 33.61 -15.80 7.71
C GLN A 326 34.52 -14.67 7.21
N ALA A 327 33.93 -13.66 6.56
CA ALA A 327 34.64 -12.43 6.24
C ALA A 327 35.34 -11.87 7.49
N VAL A 328 36.61 -11.47 7.31
CA VAL A 328 37.47 -10.96 8.38
C VAL A 328 36.79 -9.80 9.10
N LEU A 329 36.68 -9.90 10.42
CA LEU A 329 36.02 -8.89 11.25
C LEU A 329 37.06 -7.99 11.93
N PRO A 330 37.26 -6.75 11.46
CA PRO A 330 38.14 -5.81 12.14
C PRO A 330 37.48 -5.29 13.42
N LEU A 331 38.17 -5.45 14.54
CA LEU A 331 37.77 -5.03 15.89
C LEU A 331 38.76 -4.02 16.47
N PRO A 332 38.31 -3.02 17.26
CA PRO A 332 36.91 -2.71 17.59
C PRO A 332 36.17 -2.07 16.43
N ARG A 333 34.84 -2.31 16.36
CA ARG A 333 33.94 -1.69 15.39
C ARG A 333 33.19 -0.54 16.05
N GLY A 334 33.18 0.63 15.41
CA GLY A 334 32.28 1.71 15.80
C GLY A 334 32.29 2.86 14.80
N ASP A 335 31.27 3.72 14.90
CA ASP A 335 31.02 4.82 13.96
C ASP A 335 31.75 6.12 14.35
N VAL A 336 32.60 6.07 15.38
CA VAL A 336 33.38 7.21 15.87
C VAL A 336 34.66 7.35 15.05
N SER A 337 34.96 8.56 14.58
CA SER A 337 36.13 8.88 13.74
C SER A 337 37.46 8.41 14.33
N VAL A 338 37.56 8.36 15.66
CA VAL A 338 38.75 7.89 16.39
C VAL A 338 39.13 6.44 16.06
N PHE A 339 38.17 5.58 15.69
CA PHE A 339 38.46 4.19 15.29
C PHE A 339 39.16 4.07 13.92
N TYR A 340 39.20 5.14 13.12
CA TYR A 340 39.92 5.16 11.85
C TYR A 340 41.44 5.21 12.02
N TYR A 341 41.91 5.84 13.11
CA TYR A 341 43.34 6.09 13.35
C TYR A 341 43.99 5.11 14.34
N LYS A 342 43.26 4.05 14.74
CA LYS A 342 43.76 3.02 15.66
C LYS A 342 43.96 1.71 14.92
N SER A 343 45.01 0.97 15.29
CA SER A 343 45.25 -0.39 14.80
C SER A 343 44.06 -1.29 15.12
N LYS A 344 43.61 -2.03 14.11
CA LYS A 344 42.46 -2.95 14.22
C LYS A 344 42.98 -4.38 14.35
N LEU A 345 42.39 -5.15 15.26
CA LEU A 345 42.58 -6.59 15.36
C LEU A 345 41.67 -7.28 14.33
N ASN A 346 42.21 -8.19 13.54
CA ASN A 346 41.43 -8.99 12.61
C ASN A 346 41.01 -10.29 13.30
N ALA A 347 39.70 -10.45 13.54
CA ALA A 347 39.14 -11.71 14.00
C ALA A 347 38.77 -12.59 12.79
N TYR A 348 39.21 -13.84 12.83
CA TYR A 348 38.94 -14.86 11.82
C TYR A 348 38.04 -15.90 12.46
N ASN A 349 36.88 -16.17 11.85
CA ASN A 349 35.97 -17.20 12.33
C ASN A 349 35.89 -18.31 11.30
N PHE A 350 36.28 -19.52 11.68
CA PHE A 350 36.07 -20.74 10.91
C PHE A 350 34.71 -21.33 11.26
N THR A 351 33.84 -21.46 10.27
CA THR A 351 32.46 -21.91 10.48
C THR A 351 32.24 -23.28 9.86
N ILE A 352 31.59 -24.19 10.59
CA ILE A 352 31.17 -25.50 10.11
C ILE A 352 29.65 -25.56 10.18
N CYS A 353 28.99 -25.72 9.04
CA CYS A 353 27.54 -25.85 8.96
C CYS A 353 27.15 -27.28 8.59
N GLN A 354 26.41 -27.96 9.47
CA GLN A 354 25.80 -29.25 9.16
C GLN A 354 24.51 -29.04 8.35
N LEU A 355 24.50 -29.47 7.08
CA LEU A 355 23.45 -29.15 6.12
C LEU A 355 22.07 -29.74 6.44
N ASN A 356 22.02 -30.85 7.19
CA ASN A 356 20.77 -31.52 7.56
C ASN A 356 20.07 -30.87 8.75
N SER A 357 20.82 -30.59 9.81
CA SER A 357 20.30 -30.04 11.07
C SER A 357 20.28 -28.51 11.06
N GLN A 358 20.94 -27.87 10.08
CA GLN A 358 21.16 -26.42 10.02
C GLN A 358 21.87 -25.86 11.25
N VAL A 359 22.61 -26.71 11.97
CA VAL A 359 23.48 -26.29 13.08
C VAL A 359 24.76 -25.72 12.50
N VAL A 360 25.18 -24.58 13.03
CA VAL A 360 26.42 -23.89 12.66
C VAL A 360 27.28 -23.78 13.90
N GLU A 361 28.50 -24.30 13.84
CA GLU A 361 29.53 -24.17 14.87
C GLU A 361 30.60 -23.21 14.36
N CYS A 362 31.02 -22.27 15.21
CA CYS A 362 32.02 -21.27 14.89
C CYS A 362 33.24 -21.45 15.79
N TYR A 363 34.42 -21.48 15.20
CA TYR A 363 35.72 -21.56 15.85
C TYR A 363 36.48 -20.25 15.56
N THR A 364 36.83 -19.52 16.62
CA THR A 364 37.59 -18.26 16.59
C THR A 364 39.06 -18.47 16.82
#